data_AF-A0A1N7P2Z1-F1
#
_entry.id   AF-A0A1N7P2Z1-F1
#
_cell.length_a   1.000
_cell.length_b   1.000
_cell.length_c   1.000
_cell.angle_alpha   90.00
_cell.angle_beta   90.00
_cell.angle_gamma   90.00
#
_symmetry.space_group_name_H-M   'P 1'
#
loop_
_entity.id
_entity.type
_entity.pdbx_description
1 polymer ?
#
loop_
_entity_poly.entity_id
_entity_poly.type
_entity_poly.pdbx_seq_one_letter_code
_entity_poly.pdbx_strand_id
1 'polypeptide(L)'
;MNTYRTAADNAAQRVEDMRQVIVRIDDALRRLDQLLDALQPALPGKLRVEWRLVGVRGEGEDRRTLTPQVVKWLRKNNESVWWSVALRKGTASRSRRRSKDFEANSEAVSKVCQEVDRLLDKRARIGTLLQRFSSGVGGLLPATLHWLDEMESMLDKIQRPAANPQSKGEV
;
A
#
# COMPACT_ATOMS: atom_id res chain seq x y z
N MET A 1 0.97 36.40 -3.24
CA MET A 1 0.69 35.06 -3.78
C MET A 1 1.14 34.05 -2.74
N ASN A 2 0.25 33.18 -2.26
CA ASN A 2 0.43 32.44 -1.00
C ASN A 2 1.22 31.14 -1.24
N THR A 3 2.53 31.18 -1.02
CA THR A 3 3.50 30.09 -1.29
C THR A 3 3.08 28.74 -0.70
N TYR A 4 2.44 28.75 0.47
CA TYR A 4 1.96 27.54 1.14
C TYR A 4 0.77 26.89 0.44
N ARG A 5 -0.11 27.67 -0.21
CA ARG A 5 -1.22 27.15 -1.01
C ARG A 5 -0.68 26.37 -2.21
N THR A 6 0.28 26.95 -2.93
CA THR A 6 0.93 26.29 -4.06
C THR A 6 1.66 25.01 -3.64
N ALA A 7 2.32 25.01 -2.47
CA ALA A 7 2.97 23.81 -1.94
C ALA A 7 1.96 22.69 -1.60
N ALA A 8 0.83 23.03 -0.99
CA ALA A 8 -0.23 22.08 -0.66
C ALA A 8 -0.88 21.49 -1.92
N ASP A 9 -1.19 22.34 -2.91
CA ASP A 9 -1.75 21.90 -4.19
C ASP A 9 -0.79 20.94 -4.91
N ASN A 10 0.51 21.26 -4.91
CA ASN A 10 1.54 20.39 -5.47
C ASN A 10 1.63 19.04 -4.74
N ALA A 11 1.57 19.03 -3.40
CA ALA A 11 1.61 17.79 -2.62
C ALA A 11 0.38 16.91 -2.91
N ALA A 12 -0.82 17.50 -2.95
CA ALA A 12 -2.05 16.80 -3.29
C ALA A 12 -1.97 16.18 -4.69
N GLN A 13 -1.48 16.93 -5.68
CA GLN A 13 -1.29 16.42 -7.04
C GLN A 13 -0.30 15.24 -7.07
N ARG A 14 0.82 15.31 -6.34
CA ARG A 14 1.79 14.20 -6.27
C ARG A 14 1.20 12.94 -5.64
N VAL A 15 0.36 13.09 -4.62
CA VAL A 15 -0.36 11.95 -4.01
C VAL A 15 -1.31 11.31 -5.02
N GLU A 16 -2.05 12.12 -5.77
CA GLU A 16 -2.95 11.62 -6.81
C GLU A 16 -2.17 10.93 -7.95
N ASP A 17 -1.07 11.51 -8.41
CA ASP A 17 -0.19 10.90 -9.42
C ASP A 17 0.29 9.51 -8.95
N MET A 18 0.74 9.39 -7.70
CA MET A 18 1.17 8.11 -7.11
C MET A 18 0.02 7.09 -7.07
N ARG A 19 -1.19 7.53 -6.70
CA ARG A 19 -2.39 6.69 -6.70
C ARG A 19 -2.71 6.16 -8.10
N GLN A 20 -2.68 7.05 -9.10
CA GLN A 20 -2.93 6.69 -10.50
C GLN A 20 -1.89 5.69 -11.04
N VAL A 21 -0.62 5.83 -10.65
CA VAL A 21 0.41 4.86 -11.02
C VAL A 21 0.11 3.48 -10.39
N ILE A 22 -0.31 3.41 -9.13
CA ILE A 22 -0.70 2.13 -8.51
C ILE A 22 -1.87 1.49 -9.26
N VAL A 23 -2.91 2.26 -9.62
CA VAL A 23 -4.05 1.75 -10.40
C VAL A 23 -3.59 1.16 -11.74
N ARG A 24 -2.73 1.89 -12.47
CA ARG A 24 -2.18 1.41 -13.75
C ARG A 24 -1.31 0.17 -13.60
N ILE A 25 -0.56 0.05 -12.51
CA ILE A 25 0.20 -1.16 -12.19
C ILE A 25 -0.75 -2.32 -11.91
N ASP A 26 -1.81 -2.11 -11.12
CA ASP A 26 -2.79 -3.16 -10.80
C ASP A 26 -3.52 -3.65 -12.05
N ASP A 27 -3.87 -2.76 -12.99
CA ASP A 27 -4.43 -3.15 -14.28
C ASP A 27 -3.45 -3.94 -15.15
N ALA A 28 -2.18 -3.54 -15.19
CA ALA A 28 -1.14 -4.29 -15.89
C ALA A 28 -0.95 -5.68 -15.27
N LEU A 29 -0.96 -5.80 -13.95
CA LEU A 29 -0.88 -7.08 -13.24
C LEU A 29 -2.06 -7.99 -13.57
N ARG A 30 -3.29 -7.46 -13.69
CA ARG A 30 -4.47 -8.24 -14.14
C ARG A 30 -4.31 -8.76 -15.57
N ARG A 31 -3.77 -7.95 -16.48
CA ARG A 31 -3.51 -8.37 -17.87
C ARG A 31 -2.42 -9.44 -17.93
N LEU A 32 -1.36 -9.31 -17.12
CA LEU A 32 -0.33 -10.33 -17.02
C LEU A 32 -0.86 -11.63 -16.39
N ASP A 33 -1.79 -11.55 -15.43
CA ASP A 33 -2.48 -12.73 -14.89
C ASP A 33 -3.31 -13.46 -15.96
N GLN A 34 -4.07 -12.73 -16.78
CA GLN A 34 -4.79 -13.30 -17.92
C GLN A 34 -3.84 -13.99 -18.91
N LEU A 35 -2.67 -13.39 -19.15
CA LEU A 35 -1.65 -13.99 -20.01
C LEU A 35 -1.03 -15.24 -19.38
N LEU A 36 -0.73 -15.22 -18.07
CA LEU A 36 -0.32 -16.43 -17.34
C LEU A 36 -1.40 -17.51 -17.42
N ASP A 37 -2.67 -17.13 -17.40
CA ASP A 37 -3.79 -18.05 -17.49
C ASP A 37 -3.86 -18.74 -18.85
N ALA A 38 -3.67 -17.98 -19.93
CA ALA A 38 -3.69 -18.49 -21.31
C ALA A 38 -2.45 -19.34 -21.67
N LEU A 39 -1.27 -19.00 -21.14
CA LEU A 39 -0.01 -19.66 -21.50
C LEU A 39 0.21 -21.00 -20.80
N GLN A 40 -0.54 -21.30 -19.73
CA GLN A 40 -0.33 -22.49 -18.90
C GLN A 40 -1.54 -23.42 -18.97
N PRO A 41 -1.34 -24.74 -19.03
CA PRO A 41 -2.43 -25.70 -19.05
C PRO A 41 -3.28 -25.62 -17.77
N ALA A 42 -4.54 -26.06 -17.89
CA ALA A 42 -5.53 -26.03 -16.81
C ALA A 42 -5.33 -27.18 -15.80
N LEU A 43 -4.16 -27.31 -15.19
CA LEU A 43 -3.79 -28.43 -14.29
C LEU A 43 -2.73 -27.96 -13.25
N PRO A 44 -2.39 -28.74 -12.19
CA PRO A 44 -1.67 -28.21 -11.04
C PRO A 44 -0.30 -27.63 -11.39
N GLY A 45 0.16 -26.68 -10.59
CA GLY A 45 1.42 -25.99 -10.76
C GLY A 45 1.33 -24.73 -11.63
N LYS A 46 0.11 -24.32 -11.99
CA LYS A 46 -0.17 -23.05 -12.66
C LYS A 46 0.17 -21.86 -11.77
N LEU A 47 0.86 -20.89 -12.34
CA LEU A 47 1.16 -19.62 -11.70
C LEU A 47 0.07 -18.60 -12.00
N ARG A 48 -0.37 -17.85 -11.00
CA ARG A 48 -1.38 -16.78 -11.11
C ARG A 48 -0.96 -15.57 -10.27
N VAL A 49 -1.58 -14.42 -10.50
CA VAL A 49 -1.51 -13.25 -9.60
C VAL A 49 -2.82 -13.14 -8.85
N GLU A 50 -2.77 -13.17 -7.53
CA GLU A 50 -3.95 -13.04 -6.67
C GLU A 50 -3.80 -11.84 -5.73
N TRP A 51 -4.90 -11.11 -5.50
CA TRP A 51 -4.98 -10.06 -4.50
C TRP A 51 -5.36 -10.69 -3.17
N ARG A 52 -4.40 -10.74 -2.25
CA ARG A 52 -4.59 -11.35 -0.92
C ARG A 52 -4.56 -10.28 0.16
N LEU A 53 -5.36 -10.49 1.19
CA LEU A 53 -5.29 -9.69 2.40
C LEU A 53 -3.98 -10.00 3.12
N VAL A 54 -3.11 -8.99 3.21
CA VAL A 54 -1.86 -9.06 3.96
C VAL A 54 -1.95 -8.07 5.11
N GLY A 55 -1.68 -8.54 6.32
CA GLY A 55 -1.58 -7.65 7.49
C GLY A 55 -0.37 -6.73 7.36
N VAL A 56 -0.58 -5.43 7.60
CA VAL A 56 0.52 -4.47 7.70
C VAL A 56 1.06 -4.53 9.13
N ARG A 57 2.36 -4.80 9.29
CA ARG A 57 3.01 -4.81 10.62
C ARG A 57 3.34 -3.37 11.02
N GLY A 58 2.72 -2.88 12.08
CA GLY A 58 3.00 -1.58 12.67
C GLY A 58 1.75 -0.72 12.75
N GLU A 59 1.37 -0.40 13.99
CA GLU A 59 0.21 0.41 14.40
C GLU A 59 -1.10 -0.37 14.54
N GLY A 60 -1.79 -0.11 15.65
CA GLY A 60 -2.92 -0.86 16.15
C GLY A 60 -4.07 -0.97 15.15
N GLU A 61 -4.83 -2.04 15.34
CA GLU A 61 -5.94 -2.51 14.51
C GLU A 61 -5.54 -3.12 13.16
N ASP A 62 -6.19 -4.25 12.86
CA ASP A 62 -5.95 -5.22 11.79
C ASP A 62 -6.10 -4.59 10.39
N ARG A 63 -5.21 -3.67 10.01
CA ARG A 63 -5.18 -3.05 8.68
C ARG A 63 -4.67 -4.06 7.67
N ARG A 64 -5.60 -4.86 7.17
CA ARG A 64 -5.39 -5.79 6.06
C ARG A 64 -5.48 -5.03 4.75
N THR A 65 -4.41 -5.09 3.96
CA THR A 65 -4.38 -4.48 2.64
C THR A 65 -4.39 -5.55 1.57
N LEU A 66 -5.29 -5.41 0.58
CA LEU A 66 -5.27 -6.25 -0.62
C LEU A 66 -3.98 -5.99 -1.41
N THR A 67 -3.11 -6.98 -1.41
CA THR A 67 -1.80 -6.92 -2.03
C THR A 67 -1.71 -8.01 -3.11
N PRO A 68 -1.37 -7.67 -4.35
CA PRO A 68 -1.15 -8.66 -5.39
C PRO A 68 0.08 -9.50 -5.05
N GLN A 69 -0.06 -10.81 -5.17
CA GLN A 69 1.00 -11.78 -4.94
C GLN A 69 1.00 -12.80 -6.07
N VAL A 70 2.19 -13.25 -6.49
CA VAL A 70 2.28 -14.41 -7.36
C VAL A 70 2.00 -15.65 -6.52
N VAL A 71 1.10 -16.49 -7.01
CA VAL A 71 0.73 -17.74 -6.36
C VAL A 71 0.94 -18.92 -7.28
N LYS A 72 1.10 -20.09 -6.68
CA LYS A 72 1.10 -21.37 -7.38
C LYS A 72 -0.12 -22.17 -6.96
N TRP A 73 -0.95 -22.53 -7.93
CA TRP A 73 -2.11 -23.39 -7.72
C TRP A 73 -1.65 -24.84 -7.64
N LEU A 74 -2.04 -25.51 -6.57
CA LEU A 74 -1.70 -26.90 -6.28
C LEU A 74 -2.98 -27.68 -6.07
N ARG A 75 -2.91 -28.97 -6.37
CA ARG A 75 -3.99 -29.90 -6.01
C ARG A 75 -3.69 -30.44 -4.62
N LYS A 76 -4.71 -30.49 -3.75
CA LYS A 76 -4.59 -31.18 -2.46
C LYS A 76 -4.59 -32.70 -2.72
N ASN A 77 -3.71 -33.45 -2.06
CA ASN A 77 -3.53 -34.89 -2.30
C ASN A 77 -4.86 -35.65 -2.21
N ASN A 78 -5.16 -36.48 -3.20
CA ASN A 78 -6.37 -37.32 -3.30
C ASN A 78 -7.74 -36.60 -3.20
N GLU A 79 -7.77 -35.27 -3.25
CA GLU A 79 -9.00 -34.49 -3.24
C GLU A 79 -9.22 -33.76 -4.58
N SER A 80 -10.48 -33.48 -4.92
CA SER A 80 -10.88 -32.58 -6.01
C SER A 80 -10.72 -31.09 -5.65
N VAL A 81 -9.98 -30.80 -4.57
CA VAL A 81 -9.83 -29.45 -4.01
C VAL A 81 -8.52 -28.83 -4.45
N TRP A 82 -8.62 -27.61 -4.98
CA TRP A 82 -7.50 -26.79 -5.42
C TRP A 82 -7.21 -25.71 -4.38
N TRP A 83 -5.94 -25.38 -4.21
CA TRP A 83 -5.52 -24.32 -3.31
C TRP A 83 -4.30 -23.59 -3.87
N SER A 84 -4.10 -22.35 -3.48
CA SER A 84 -3.00 -21.52 -3.99
C SER A 84 -2.02 -21.13 -2.89
N VAL A 85 -0.73 -21.32 -3.16
CA VAL A 85 0.39 -20.94 -2.29
C VAL A 85 0.98 -19.62 -2.77
N ALA A 86 1.09 -18.63 -1.89
CA ALA A 86 1.85 -17.42 -2.20
C ALA A 86 3.35 -17.76 -2.36
N LEU A 87 3.91 -17.36 -3.49
CA LEU A 87 5.32 -17.51 -3.76
C LEU A 87 6.12 -16.38 -3.14
N ARG A 88 7.35 -16.69 -2.74
CA ARG A 88 8.30 -15.67 -2.33
C ARG A 88 8.66 -14.82 -3.54
N LYS A 89 8.83 -13.52 -3.31
CA LYS A 89 9.27 -12.57 -4.34
C LYS A 89 10.48 -13.10 -5.11
N GLY A 90 10.49 -12.97 -6.44
CA GLY A 90 11.62 -13.37 -7.29
C GLY A 90 11.81 -14.89 -7.43
N THR A 91 10.86 -15.70 -6.93
CA THR A 91 10.87 -17.17 -7.09
C THR A 91 9.85 -17.66 -8.12
N ALA A 92 9.00 -16.79 -8.64
CA ALA A 92 7.93 -17.12 -9.58
C ALA A 92 8.45 -17.82 -10.84
N SER A 93 9.44 -17.22 -11.52
CA SER A 93 10.05 -17.79 -12.73
C SER A 93 10.67 -19.18 -12.50
N ARG A 94 11.30 -19.38 -11.34
CA ARG A 94 11.90 -20.66 -10.93
C ARG A 94 10.86 -21.71 -10.51
N SER A 95 9.70 -21.26 -10.04
CA SER A 95 8.62 -22.12 -9.54
C SER A 95 7.72 -22.68 -10.63
N ARG A 96 7.91 -22.24 -11.88
CA ARG A 96 7.16 -22.73 -13.04
C ARG A 96 7.32 -24.24 -13.19
N ARG A 97 6.24 -24.92 -13.54
CA ARG A 97 6.26 -26.35 -13.81
C ARG A 97 7.09 -26.63 -15.09
N ARG A 98 7.88 -27.70 -15.06
CA ARG A 98 8.77 -28.15 -16.14
C ARG A 98 8.29 -29.47 -16.77
N SER A 99 7.02 -29.84 -16.62
CA SER A 99 6.47 -31.00 -17.33
C SER A 99 6.26 -30.66 -18.81
N LYS A 100 6.18 -31.67 -19.68
CA LYS A 100 5.94 -31.51 -21.13
C LYS A 100 4.79 -30.55 -21.44
N ASP A 101 3.69 -30.63 -20.69
CA ASP A 101 2.51 -29.76 -20.85
C ASP A 101 2.79 -28.27 -20.60
N PHE A 102 3.87 -27.93 -19.90
CA PHE A 102 4.30 -26.56 -19.58
C PHE A 102 5.56 -26.12 -20.34
N GLU A 103 6.15 -26.99 -21.17
CA GLU A 103 7.39 -26.70 -21.88
C GLU A 103 7.18 -25.75 -23.06
N ALA A 104 6.07 -25.90 -23.80
CA ALA A 104 5.80 -25.13 -25.01
C ALA A 104 5.85 -23.60 -24.78
N ASN A 105 5.27 -23.12 -23.67
CA ASN A 105 5.22 -21.70 -23.32
C ASN A 105 6.17 -21.34 -22.16
N SER A 106 7.14 -22.20 -21.88
CA SER A 106 8.01 -22.13 -20.71
C SER A 106 8.72 -20.80 -20.54
N GLU A 107 9.32 -20.33 -21.62
CA GLU A 107 10.07 -19.07 -21.70
C GLU A 107 9.14 -17.87 -21.61
N ALA A 108 8.00 -17.90 -22.30
CA ALA A 108 6.98 -16.84 -22.25
C ALA A 108 6.47 -16.64 -20.82
N VAL A 109 6.12 -17.72 -20.13
CA VAL A 109 5.70 -17.67 -18.72
C VAL A 109 6.82 -17.11 -17.83
N SER A 110 8.08 -17.49 -18.07
CA SER A 110 9.22 -16.94 -17.33
C SER A 110 9.33 -15.42 -17.49
N LYS A 111 9.21 -14.91 -18.73
CA LYS A 111 9.21 -13.47 -19.02
C LYS A 111 8.06 -12.76 -18.33
N VAL A 112 6.84 -13.32 -18.39
CA VAL A 112 5.66 -12.75 -17.71
C VAL A 112 5.88 -12.69 -16.20
N CYS A 113 6.40 -13.74 -15.58
CA CYS A 113 6.72 -13.73 -14.15
C CYS A 113 7.74 -12.66 -13.77
N GLN A 114 8.76 -12.42 -14.61
CA GLN A 114 9.74 -11.36 -14.38
C GLN A 114 9.11 -9.96 -14.44
N GLU A 115 8.20 -9.72 -15.39
CA GLU A 115 7.48 -8.45 -15.47
C GLU A 115 6.52 -8.25 -14.30
N VAL A 116 5.84 -9.32 -13.86
CA VAL A 116 5.04 -9.29 -12.64
C VAL A 116 5.90 -8.91 -11.43
N ASP A 117 7.05 -9.56 -11.22
CA ASP A 117 7.96 -9.23 -10.12
C ASP A 117 8.42 -7.75 -10.18
N ARG A 118 8.74 -7.23 -11.38
CA ARG A 118 9.12 -5.81 -11.58
C ARG A 118 7.98 -4.85 -11.22
N LEU A 119 6.75 -5.17 -11.60
CA LEU A 119 5.58 -4.35 -11.31
C LEU A 119 5.21 -4.38 -9.82
N LEU A 120 5.27 -5.56 -9.18
CA LEU A 120 5.09 -5.70 -7.73
C LEU A 120 6.10 -4.83 -6.96
N ASP A 121 7.35 -4.78 -7.42
CA ASP A 121 8.38 -3.93 -6.82
C ASP A 121 8.12 -2.45 -6.96
N LYS A 122 7.69 -2.00 -8.15
CA LYS A 122 7.30 -0.60 -8.38
C LYS A 122 6.10 -0.23 -7.50
N ARG A 123 5.08 -1.09 -7.44
CA ARG A 123 3.89 -0.92 -6.59
C ARG A 123 4.27 -0.79 -5.13
N ALA A 124 5.10 -1.70 -4.62
CA ALA A 124 5.53 -1.70 -3.22
C ALA A 124 6.32 -0.43 -2.86
N ARG A 125 7.21 0.04 -3.74
CA ARG A 125 7.97 1.28 -3.54
C ARG A 125 7.04 2.49 -3.44
N ILE A 126 6.06 2.62 -4.35
CA ILE A 126 5.09 3.72 -4.33
C ILE A 126 4.19 3.64 -3.10
N GLY A 127 3.74 2.43 -2.74
CA GLY A 127 2.98 2.20 -1.50
C GLY A 127 3.74 2.66 -0.25
N THR A 128 5.03 2.35 -0.15
CA THR A 128 5.89 2.84 0.94
C THR A 128 6.01 4.37 0.96
N LEU A 129 6.11 5.02 -0.21
CA LEU A 129 6.15 6.49 -0.28
C LEU A 129 4.85 7.12 0.21
N LEU A 130 3.69 6.58 -0.21
CA LEU A 130 2.37 7.02 0.27
C LEU A 130 2.22 6.83 1.78
N GLN A 131 2.63 5.67 2.30
CA GLN A 131 2.60 5.39 3.74
C GLN A 131 3.48 6.39 4.51
N ARG A 132 4.73 6.61 4.07
CA ARG A 132 5.63 7.59 4.72
C ARG A 132 5.08 9.01 4.68
N PHE A 133 4.48 9.42 3.56
CA PHE A 133 3.82 10.72 3.46
C PHE A 133 2.66 10.81 4.46
N SER A 134 1.80 9.80 4.50
CA SER A 134 0.66 9.74 5.42
C SER A 134 1.09 9.76 6.89
N SER A 135 2.09 8.96 7.28
CA SER A 135 2.61 8.93 8.66
C SER A 135 3.31 10.23 9.04
N GLY A 136 4.07 10.82 8.12
CA GLY A 136 4.76 12.10 8.36
C GLY A 136 3.79 13.24 8.61
N VAL A 137 2.75 13.36 7.78
CA VAL A 137 1.68 14.35 7.97
C VAL A 137 0.84 14.03 9.22
N GLY A 138 0.47 12.76 9.40
CA GLY A 138 -0.38 12.31 10.50
C GLY A 138 0.26 12.40 11.89
N GLY A 139 1.59 12.38 11.99
CA GLY A 139 2.30 12.57 13.26
C GLY A 139 2.59 14.04 13.57
N LEU A 140 3.09 14.80 12.58
CA LEU A 140 3.54 16.18 12.80
C LEU A 140 2.37 17.15 12.99
N LEU A 141 1.36 17.08 12.11
CA LEU A 141 0.31 18.10 12.07
C LEU A 141 -0.54 18.13 13.35
N PRO A 142 -1.03 16.99 13.90
CA PRO A 142 -1.80 17.02 15.13
C PRO A 142 -0.98 17.49 16.33
N ALA A 143 0.30 17.09 16.41
CA ALA A 143 1.19 17.53 17.48
C ALA A 143 1.44 19.04 17.43
N THR A 144 1.66 19.60 16.24
CA THR A 144 1.83 21.05 16.06
C THR A 144 0.54 21.82 16.34
N LEU A 145 -0.62 21.34 15.88
CA LEU A 145 -1.91 21.98 16.17
C LEU A 145 -2.19 22.00 17.67
N HIS A 146 -1.96 20.87 18.36
CA HIS A 146 -2.10 20.80 19.80
C HIS A 146 -1.20 21.79 20.54
N TRP A 147 0.07 21.89 20.12
CA TRP A 147 1.00 22.87 20.70
C TRP A 147 0.55 24.31 20.45
N LEU A 148 0.00 24.63 19.28
CA LEU A 148 -0.56 25.96 18.99
C LEU A 148 -1.75 26.26 19.91
N ASP A 149 -2.68 25.32 20.09
CA ASP A 149 -3.82 25.47 20.99
C ASP A 149 -3.38 25.73 22.45
N GLU A 150 -2.33 25.05 22.91
CA GLU A 150 -1.73 25.27 24.24
C GLU A 150 -1.13 26.68 24.37
N MET A 151 -0.44 27.16 23.33
CA MET A 151 0.14 28.50 23.30
C MET A 151 -0.92 29.59 23.26
N GLU A 152 -1.97 29.44 22.46
CA GLU A 152 -3.11 30.37 22.41
C GLU A 152 -3.79 30.45 23.79
N SER A 153 -4.05 29.30 24.42
CA SER A 153 -4.60 29.24 25.79
C SER A 153 -3.71 29.94 26.82
N MET A 154 -2.39 29.83 26.70
CA MET A 154 -1.45 30.52 27.57
C MET A 154 -1.45 32.04 27.34
N LEU A 155 -1.46 32.48 26.07
CA LEU A 155 -1.51 33.90 25.71
C LEU A 155 -2.80 34.54 26.21
N ASP A 156 -3.94 33.88 26.07
CA ASP A 156 -5.23 34.36 26.60
C ASP A 156 -5.20 34.54 28.12
N LYS A 157 -4.54 33.63 28.85
CA LYS A 157 -4.38 33.74 30.31
C LYS A 157 -3.50 34.91 30.73
N ILE A 158 -2.46 35.22 29.94
CA ILE A 158 -1.55 36.35 30.19
C ILE A 158 -2.20 37.68 29.81
N GLN A 159 -2.96 37.72 28.72
CA GLN A 159 -3.60 38.93 28.20
C GLN A 159 -4.91 39.29 28.92
N ARG A 160 -5.55 38.36 29.62
CA ARG A 160 -6.61 38.70 30.58
C ARG A 160 -6.01 39.65 31.63
N PRO A 161 -6.40 40.94 31.65
CA PRO A 161 -6.03 41.79 32.76
C PRO A 161 -6.55 41.12 34.02
N ALA A 162 -5.82 41.21 35.13
CA ALA A 162 -6.38 40.90 36.43
C ALA A 162 -7.70 41.68 36.55
N ALA A 163 -8.83 40.98 36.35
CA ALA A 163 -10.15 41.56 36.51
C ALA A 163 -10.34 41.77 38.01
N ASN A 164 -9.82 42.90 38.46
CA ASN A 164 -10.17 43.70 39.62
C ASN A 164 -10.68 42.93 40.87
N PRO A 165 -9.84 42.65 41.87
CA PRO A 165 -10.33 42.46 43.23
C PRO A 165 -10.52 43.84 43.88
N GLN A 166 -11.57 44.57 43.52
CA GLN A 166 -12.03 45.71 44.33
C GLN A 166 -13.49 45.50 44.73
N SER A 167 -13.70 45.03 45.97
CA SER A 167 -14.76 45.48 46.90
C SER A 167 -14.84 44.57 48.14
N LYS A 168 -13.94 44.81 49.10
CA LYS A 168 -14.28 44.78 50.52
C LYS A 168 -13.85 46.14 51.03
N GLY A 169 -14.74 47.13 51.00
CA GLY A 169 -15.82 47.22 51.97
C GLY A 169 -15.29 48.11 53.08
N GLU A 170 -15.55 49.40 52.95
CA GLU A 170 -15.30 50.44 53.94
C GLU A 170 -15.86 50.03 55.31
N VAL A 171 -15.07 50.26 56.37
CA VAL A 171 -15.53 50.74 57.67
C VAL A 171 -14.50 51.76 58.18
#